data_AF-A0A661ENX3-F1
#
_entry.id   AF-A0A661ENX3-F1
#
_cell.length_a   1.000
_cell.length_b   1.000
_cell.length_c   1.000
_cell.angle_alpha   90.00
_cell.angle_beta   90.00
_cell.angle_gamma   90.00
#
_symmetry.space_group_name_H-M   'P 1'
#
loop_
_entity.id
_entity.type
_entity.pdbx_description
1 polymer ?
#
loop_
_entity_poly.entity_id
_entity_poly.type
_entity_poly.pdbx_seq_one_letter_code
_entity_poly.pdbx_strand_id
1 'polypeptide(L)'
;MRENRKVQKGFRQKTLTLVASALVGSFLGFGASADSSVEAQKLLSAQRDYVKYCANCHGEEGRGDGPYTQMYKVYPIDLRLLAMNNDGKFPAEYVRKLIDGRDDIRKHGQRTMPGWFDELWSSPEGKGSKQANERVNALTDYLSRIQIT
;
A
#
# COMPACT_ATOMS: atom_id res chain seq x y z
N MET A 1 -40.85 -28.34 61.54
CA MET A 1 -39.67 -27.48 61.24
C MET A 1 -38.89 -28.14 60.11
N ARG A 2 -38.60 -27.38 59.03
CA ARG A 2 -37.43 -27.45 58.11
C ARG A 2 -37.17 -28.80 57.39
N GLU A 3 -36.84 -28.91 56.11
CA GLU A 3 -36.60 -27.96 55.03
C GLU A 3 -36.52 -28.77 53.72
N ASN A 4 -36.86 -28.10 52.63
CA ASN A 4 -36.47 -28.32 51.25
C ASN A 4 -35.12 -29.02 51.01
N ARG A 5 -35.07 -29.96 50.04
CA ARG A 5 -34.33 -29.74 48.78
C ARG A 5 -34.63 -30.79 47.70
N LYS A 6 -34.83 -30.27 46.49
CA LYS A 6 -35.11 -30.97 45.23
C LYS A 6 -33.83 -31.60 44.62
N VAL A 7 -34.07 -32.35 43.54
CA VAL A 7 -33.20 -32.67 42.37
C VAL A 7 -32.24 -33.85 42.64
N GLN A 8 -32.29 -34.97 41.91
CA GLN A 8 -32.16 -35.14 40.46
C GLN A 8 -32.90 -36.42 39.99
N LYS A 9 -33.90 -36.27 39.09
CA LYS A 9 -34.49 -37.39 38.36
C LYS A 9 -33.80 -37.55 37.00
N GLY A 10 -33.09 -38.67 36.85
CA GLY A 10 -32.96 -39.47 35.63
C GLY A 10 -32.64 -38.77 34.30
N PHE A 11 -31.37 -38.71 33.93
CA PHE A 11 -30.95 -38.57 32.54
C PHE A 11 -30.96 -39.97 31.87
N ARG A 12 -32.11 -40.40 31.36
CA ARG A 12 -32.19 -41.53 30.41
C ARG A 12 -32.03 -40.95 29.00
N GLN A 13 -30.82 -41.04 28.44
CA GLN A 13 -30.61 -40.80 27.01
C GLN A 13 -31.40 -41.84 26.22
N LYS A 14 -32.51 -41.42 25.59
CA LYS A 14 -33.13 -42.21 24.52
C LYS A 14 -32.53 -41.72 23.21
N THR A 15 -31.75 -42.57 22.59
CA THR A 15 -31.25 -42.47 21.22
C THR A 15 -32.42 -42.15 20.27
N LEU A 16 -32.43 -40.94 19.71
CA LEU A 16 -33.41 -40.54 18.69
C LEU A 16 -32.80 -40.78 17.32
N THR A 17 -33.45 -41.65 16.56
CA THR A 17 -33.09 -42.13 15.23
C THR A 17 -33.02 -40.99 14.21
N LEU A 18 -32.03 -41.07 13.32
CA LEU A 18 -31.75 -40.19 12.19
C LEU A 18 -32.96 -39.91 11.29
N VAL A 19 -33.22 -38.63 11.00
CA VAL A 19 -33.81 -38.21 9.72
C VAL A 19 -32.84 -37.21 9.10
N ALA A 20 -32.12 -37.68 8.08
CA ALA A 20 -31.31 -36.85 7.20
C ALA A 20 -32.26 -36.06 6.28
N SER A 21 -32.19 -34.74 6.33
CA SER A 21 -32.65 -33.87 5.25
C SER A 21 -31.76 -32.64 5.27
N ALA A 22 -30.85 -32.63 4.30
CA ALA A 22 -29.91 -31.55 4.04
C ALA A 22 -30.68 -30.27 3.69
N LEU A 23 -30.54 -29.25 4.54
CA LEU A 23 -30.69 -27.86 4.12
C LEU A 23 -29.31 -27.22 4.25
N VAL A 24 -28.46 -27.50 3.27
CA VAL A 24 -27.31 -26.65 2.95
C VAL A 24 -27.90 -25.35 2.41
N GLY A 25 -28.27 -24.44 3.32
CA GLY A 25 -28.70 -23.10 2.98
C GLY A 25 -27.49 -22.30 2.51
N SER A 26 -27.47 -21.98 1.22
CA SER A 26 -26.53 -21.11 0.52
C SER A 26 -26.03 -19.92 1.34
N PHE A 27 -24.75 -19.93 1.72
CA PHE A 27 -23.99 -18.70 1.93
C PHE A 27 -23.62 -18.13 0.54
N LEU A 28 -24.62 -17.57 -0.16
CA LEU A 28 -24.38 -16.82 -1.39
C LEU A 28 -23.81 -15.44 -1.01
N GLY A 29 -22.48 -15.34 -1.13
CA GLY A 29 -21.68 -14.16 -1.48
C GLY A 29 -22.19 -12.78 -1.07
N PHE A 30 -21.79 -12.32 0.11
CA PHE A 30 -21.78 -10.88 0.44
C PHE A 30 -20.45 -10.54 1.12
N GLY A 31 -19.47 -10.03 0.36
CA GLY A 31 -18.17 -9.72 0.96
C GLY A 31 -17.06 -9.16 0.05
N ALA A 32 -17.36 -8.48 -1.06
CA ALA A 32 -16.31 -7.98 -1.97
C ALA A 32 -16.14 -6.45 -2.03
N SER A 33 -16.92 -5.66 -1.28
CA SER A 33 -16.98 -4.19 -1.51
C SER A 33 -16.03 -3.35 -0.63
N ALA A 34 -15.47 -3.89 0.45
CA ALA A 34 -14.61 -3.13 1.36
C ALA A 34 -13.19 -2.92 0.78
N ASP A 35 -12.64 -3.93 0.10
CA ASP A 35 -11.26 -3.97 -0.36
C ASP A 35 -10.94 -2.88 -1.40
N SER A 36 -11.82 -2.72 -2.40
CA SER A 36 -11.65 -1.74 -3.48
C SER A 36 -11.61 -0.29 -3.00
N SER A 37 -12.35 0.03 -1.93
CA SER A 37 -12.37 1.38 -1.35
C SER A 37 -11.08 1.72 -0.61
N VAL A 38 -10.49 0.73 0.07
CA VAL A 38 -9.21 0.89 0.76
C VAL A 38 -8.09 1.07 -0.27
N GLU A 39 -8.08 0.28 -1.33
CA GLU A 39 -7.08 0.40 -2.41
C GLU A 39 -7.20 1.75 -3.14
N ALA A 40 -8.42 2.20 -3.45
CA ALA A 40 -8.64 3.52 -4.04
C ALA A 40 -8.14 4.66 -3.11
N GLN A 41 -8.41 4.58 -1.81
CA GLN A 41 -7.90 5.55 -0.84
C GLN A 41 -6.37 5.56 -0.76
N LYS A 42 -5.74 4.38 -0.80
CA LYS A 42 -4.28 4.22 -0.80
C LYS A 42 -3.66 4.84 -2.06
N LEU A 43 -4.24 4.62 -3.23
CA LEU A 43 -3.80 5.25 -4.48
C LEU A 43 -3.96 6.76 -4.46
N LEU A 44 -5.09 7.27 -3.98
CA LEU A 44 -5.30 8.72 -3.82
C LEU A 44 -4.29 9.32 -2.84
N SER A 45 -3.95 8.60 -1.77
CA SER A 45 -2.91 9.03 -0.83
C SER A 45 -1.54 9.04 -1.48
N ALA A 46 -1.19 8.01 -2.25
CA ALA A 46 0.06 7.93 -2.99
C ALA A 46 0.17 9.05 -4.03
N GLN A 47 -0.91 9.37 -4.74
CA GLN A 47 -0.95 10.50 -5.67
C GLN A 47 -0.72 11.83 -4.96
N ARG A 48 -1.35 12.05 -3.79
CA ARG A 48 -1.09 13.27 -2.99
C ARG A 48 0.35 13.36 -2.53
N ASP A 49 0.92 12.25 -2.05
CA ASP A 49 2.33 12.18 -1.67
C ASP A 49 3.23 12.46 -2.89
N TYR A 50 2.91 11.91 -4.06
CA TYR A 50 3.65 12.17 -5.30
C TYR A 50 3.63 13.67 -5.66
N VAL A 51 2.45 14.31 -5.63
CA VAL A 51 2.35 15.76 -5.91
C VAL A 51 3.13 16.57 -4.88
N LYS A 52 3.06 16.21 -3.59
CA LYS A 52 3.76 16.93 -2.52
C LYS A 52 5.29 16.80 -2.62
N TYR A 53 5.81 15.61 -2.91
CA TYR A 53 7.24 15.32 -2.74
C TYR A 53 8.00 15.11 -4.06
N CYS A 54 7.34 14.61 -5.11
CA CYS A 54 8.00 14.23 -6.37
C CYS A 54 7.78 15.26 -7.48
N ALA A 55 6.58 15.88 -7.56
CA ALA A 55 6.19 16.72 -8.69
C ALA A 55 7.01 18.02 -8.83
N ASN A 56 7.61 18.54 -7.75
CA ASN A 56 8.49 19.71 -7.84
C ASN A 56 9.69 19.49 -8.78
N CYS A 57 10.14 18.24 -8.95
CA CYS A 57 11.21 17.87 -9.85
C CYS A 57 10.69 17.11 -11.08
N HIS A 58 9.79 16.13 -10.89
CA HIS A 58 9.32 15.26 -11.96
C HIS A 58 8.05 15.76 -12.66
N GLY A 59 7.45 16.87 -12.24
CA GLY A 59 6.17 17.36 -12.75
C GLY A 59 4.98 16.57 -12.22
N GLU A 60 3.78 17.15 -12.28
CA GLU A 60 2.55 16.50 -11.78
C GLU A 60 2.22 15.21 -12.54
N GLU A 61 2.61 15.13 -13.81
CA GLU A 61 2.41 13.94 -14.64
C GLU A 61 3.63 13.00 -14.68
N GLY A 62 4.75 13.36 -14.06
CA GLY A 62 5.96 12.54 -14.07
C GLY A 62 6.86 12.70 -15.30
N ARG A 63 6.67 13.75 -16.10
CA ARG A 63 7.42 14.00 -17.34
C ARG A 63 8.87 14.48 -17.14
N GLY A 64 9.27 14.78 -15.91
CA GLY A 64 10.59 15.37 -15.64
C GLY A 64 10.62 16.88 -15.90
N ASP A 65 9.47 17.56 -15.87
CA ASP A 65 9.29 18.98 -16.18
C ASP A 65 8.85 19.83 -14.97
N GLY A 66 9.13 19.34 -13.76
CA GLY A 66 8.79 20.04 -12.52
C GLY A 66 9.48 21.40 -12.41
N PRO A 67 8.93 22.37 -11.65
CA PRO A 67 9.41 23.74 -11.58
C PRO A 67 10.88 23.90 -11.13
N TYR A 68 11.45 22.88 -10.47
CA TYR A 68 12.84 22.92 -10.00
C TYR A 68 13.85 22.33 -10.99
N THR A 69 13.41 21.79 -12.13
CA THR A 69 14.30 21.26 -13.19
C THR A 69 15.43 22.22 -13.56
N GLN A 70 15.13 23.51 -13.72
CA GLN A 70 16.11 24.52 -14.12
C GLN A 70 17.18 24.81 -13.04
N MET A 71 16.95 24.38 -11.79
CA MET A 71 17.88 24.62 -10.68
C MET A 71 18.98 23.55 -10.58
N TYR A 72 18.87 22.46 -11.34
CA TYR A 72 19.79 21.33 -11.27
C TYR A 72 20.58 21.14 -12.57
N LYS A 73 21.84 20.71 -12.44
CA LYS A 73 22.70 20.38 -13.60
C LYS A 73 22.30 19.08 -14.30
N VAL A 74 21.53 18.24 -13.61
CA VAL A 74 21.00 16.98 -14.13
C VAL A 74 19.48 17.07 -14.08
N TYR A 75 18.87 16.93 -15.25
CA TYR A 75 17.42 16.97 -15.38
C TYR A 75 16.80 15.68 -14.82
N PRO A 76 15.72 15.79 -14.04
CA PRO A 76 14.87 14.67 -13.67
C PRO A 76 14.40 13.91 -14.91
N ILE A 77 14.41 12.57 -14.83
CA ILE A 77 13.91 11.73 -15.92
C ILE A 77 12.38 11.76 -16.01
N ASP A 78 11.86 11.41 -17.19
CA ASP A 78 10.45 11.05 -17.35
C ASP A 78 10.19 9.70 -16.65
N LEU A 79 9.51 9.75 -15.50
CA LEU A 79 9.19 8.58 -14.69
C LEU A 79 8.18 7.66 -15.36
N ARG A 80 7.46 8.10 -16.40
CA ARG A 80 6.50 7.27 -17.13
C ARG A 80 7.17 6.27 -18.09
N LEU A 81 8.48 6.44 -18.33
CA LEU A 81 9.27 5.62 -19.25
C LEU A 81 10.08 4.52 -18.54
N LEU A 82 9.92 4.33 -17.23
CA LEU A 82 10.72 3.37 -16.45
C LEU A 82 10.52 1.93 -16.93
N ALA A 83 9.29 1.53 -17.28
CA ALA A 83 9.01 0.22 -17.83
C ALA A 83 9.63 0.04 -19.22
N MET A 84 9.44 1.01 -20.13
CA MET A 84 10.04 0.97 -21.47
C MET A 84 11.56 0.87 -21.42
N ASN A 85 12.20 1.56 -20.48
CA ASN A 85 13.65 1.53 -20.27
C ASN A 85 14.16 0.27 -19.56
N ASN A 86 13.26 -0.65 -19.19
CA ASN A 86 13.58 -1.86 -18.43
C ASN A 86 12.81 -3.08 -18.99
N ASP A 87 13.00 -3.34 -20.28
CA ASP A 87 12.44 -4.49 -21.02
C ASP A 87 10.90 -4.61 -20.93
N GLY A 88 10.21 -3.47 -20.92
CA GLY A 88 8.76 -3.40 -20.77
C GLY A 88 8.25 -3.71 -19.37
N LYS A 89 9.14 -3.84 -18.37
CA LYS A 89 8.79 -4.20 -16.99
C LYS A 89 9.18 -3.09 -16.04
N PHE A 90 8.22 -2.60 -15.27
CA PHE A 90 8.49 -1.63 -14.22
C PHE A 90 9.42 -2.20 -13.13
N PRO A 91 10.59 -1.59 -12.87
CA PRO A 91 11.58 -2.12 -11.93
C PRO A 91 11.23 -1.75 -10.47
N ALA A 92 10.13 -2.29 -9.96
CA ALA A 92 9.54 -1.90 -8.67
C ALA A 92 10.54 -1.92 -7.50
N GLU A 93 11.36 -2.96 -7.39
CA GLU A 93 12.31 -3.09 -6.29
C GLU A 93 13.41 -2.03 -6.32
N TYR A 94 13.90 -1.70 -7.51
CA TYR A 94 14.90 -0.66 -7.69
C TYR A 94 14.30 0.72 -7.35
N VAL A 95 13.10 1.02 -7.87
CA VAL A 95 12.38 2.26 -7.56
C VAL A 95 12.14 2.41 -6.06
N ARG A 96 11.72 1.34 -5.38
CA ARG A 96 11.51 1.32 -3.94
C ARG A 96 12.77 1.71 -3.16
N LYS A 97 13.92 1.12 -3.51
CA LYS A 97 15.22 1.42 -2.86
C LYS A 97 15.66 2.87 -3.07
N LEU A 98 15.31 3.47 -4.19
CA LEU A 98 15.56 4.88 -4.47
C LEU A 98 14.66 5.80 -3.63
N ILE A 99 13.36 5.48 -3.52
CA ILE A 99 12.38 6.28 -2.77
C ILE A 99 12.63 6.25 -1.25
N ASP A 100 13.11 5.12 -0.70
CA ASP A 100 13.44 5.02 0.73
C ASP A 100 14.91 5.28 1.06
N GLY A 101 15.71 5.65 0.04
CA GLY A 101 17.10 6.07 0.20
C GLY A 101 18.00 4.95 0.71
N ARG A 102 17.70 3.69 0.36
CA ARG A 102 18.63 2.56 0.45
C ARG A 102 19.57 2.47 -0.77
N ASP A 103 19.28 3.22 -1.82
CA ASP A 103 20.12 3.38 -3.00
C ASP A 103 20.12 4.85 -3.43
N ASP A 104 21.18 5.29 -4.10
CA ASP A 104 21.37 6.69 -4.48
C ASP A 104 21.62 6.82 -5.99
N ILE A 105 20.90 7.76 -6.62
CA ILE A 105 21.20 8.14 -7.99
C ILE A 105 22.34 9.16 -7.93
N ARG A 106 23.58 8.63 -8.00
CA ARG A 106 24.85 9.37 -8.06
C ARG A 106 24.88 10.61 -8.98
N LYS A 107 23.95 10.68 -9.95
CA LYS A 107 23.77 11.80 -10.88
C LYS A 107 23.01 13.00 -10.31
N HIS A 108 22.38 12.91 -9.13
CA HIS A 108 21.72 14.05 -8.46
C HIS A 108 22.71 14.92 -7.66
N GLY A 109 24.01 14.58 -7.66
CA GLY A 109 25.07 15.23 -6.85
C GLY A 109 25.21 14.60 -5.47
N GLN A 110 25.92 15.24 -4.53
CA GLN A 110 25.97 14.80 -3.11
C GLN A 110 24.61 14.90 -2.39
N ARG A 111 23.57 15.33 -3.12
CA ARG A 111 22.22 15.48 -2.62
C ARG A 111 21.45 14.24 -3.06
N THR A 112 21.25 13.32 -2.11
CA THR A 112 20.03 12.50 -2.04
C THR A 112 18.82 13.35 -2.43
N MET A 113 17.77 12.77 -3.01
CA MET A 113 16.61 13.57 -3.45
C MET A 113 16.19 14.55 -2.32
N PRO A 114 15.91 15.82 -2.65
CA PRO A 114 16.17 16.93 -1.75
C PRO A 114 15.25 16.93 -0.52
N GLY A 115 15.77 16.65 0.68
CA GLY A 115 15.23 17.06 2.00
C GLY A 115 13.81 16.63 2.41
N TRP A 116 12.92 16.29 1.46
CA TRP A 116 11.58 15.77 1.72
C TRP A 116 11.64 14.42 2.40
N PHE A 117 12.76 13.69 2.28
CA PHE A 117 13.03 12.50 3.08
C PHE A 117 12.87 12.78 4.57
N ASP A 118 13.34 13.93 5.06
CA ASP A 118 13.27 14.23 6.48
C ASP A 118 11.81 14.49 6.88
N GLU A 119 11.00 15.22 6.13
CA GLU A 119 9.59 15.43 6.51
C GLU A 119 8.70 14.19 6.27
N LEU A 120 8.95 13.44 5.19
CA LEU A 120 8.22 12.22 4.85
C LEU A 120 8.51 11.08 5.84
N TRP A 121 9.74 11.05 6.41
CA TRP A 121 10.25 9.94 7.22
C TRP A 121 10.74 10.31 8.64
N SER A 122 10.65 11.56 9.11
CA SER A 122 10.99 11.98 10.49
C SER A 122 9.78 12.03 11.44
N SER A 123 8.72 11.26 11.16
CA SER A 123 7.73 10.97 12.20
C SER A 123 8.40 10.18 13.35
N PRO A 124 7.77 10.07 14.54
CA PRO A 124 8.25 9.21 15.62
C PRO A 124 8.46 7.74 15.21
N GLU A 125 7.95 7.32 14.05
CA GLU A 125 8.16 5.99 13.49
C GLU A 125 9.41 5.90 12.58
N GLY A 126 9.97 7.00 12.07
CA GLY A 126 11.30 7.03 11.45
C GLY A 126 11.47 6.29 10.11
N LYS A 127 12.66 6.46 9.50
CA LYS A 127 13.14 5.67 8.34
C LYS A 127 13.11 4.18 8.69
N GLY A 128 12.29 3.42 7.97
CA GLY A 128 12.17 1.97 8.16
C GLY A 128 10.98 1.51 9.01
N SER A 129 10.12 2.41 9.51
CA SER A 129 8.84 2.00 10.11
C SER A 129 7.92 1.27 9.15
N LYS A 130 6.97 0.52 9.72
CA LYS A 130 5.86 -0.08 8.98
C LYS A 130 5.10 0.96 8.15
N GLN A 131 4.72 2.08 8.75
CA GLN A 131 4.00 3.15 8.04
C GLN A 131 4.86 3.76 6.94
N ALA A 132 6.15 3.98 7.19
CA ALA A 132 7.06 4.49 6.17
C ALA A 132 7.11 3.54 4.96
N ASN A 133 7.36 2.26 5.19
CA ASN A 133 7.42 1.24 4.15
C ASN A 133 6.10 1.11 3.38
N GLU A 134 4.95 1.23 4.05
CA GLU A 134 3.63 1.21 3.40
C GLU A 134 3.45 2.38 2.43
N ARG A 135 3.92 3.59 2.79
CA ARG A 135 3.89 4.76 1.91
C ARG A 135 4.84 4.63 0.73
N VAL A 136 6.05 4.11 0.93
CA VAL A 136 7.01 3.81 -0.16
C VAL A 136 6.38 2.83 -1.15
N ASN A 137 5.76 1.76 -0.65
CA ASN A 137 5.11 0.77 -1.48
C ASN A 137 3.95 1.39 -2.26
N ALA A 138 3.15 2.26 -1.63
CA ALA A 138 2.05 2.96 -2.30
C ALA A 138 2.54 3.91 -3.40
N LEU A 139 3.62 4.67 -3.15
CA LEU A 139 4.26 5.50 -4.18
C LEU A 139 4.85 4.67 -5.33
N THR A 140 5.49 3.55 -5.01
CA THR A 140 6.03 2.62 -6.01
C THR A 140 4.92 2.05 -6.89
N ASP A 141 3.78 1.69 -6.29
CA ASP A 141 2.60 1.23 -7.02
C ASP A 141 2.01 2.33 -7.90
N TYR A 142 1.87 3.55 -7.38
CA TYR A 142 1.44 4.70 -8.17
C TYR A 142 2.34 4.93 -9.39
N LEU A 143 3.67 4.90 -9.21
CA LEU A 143 4.61 5.04 -10.31
C LEU A 143 4.48 3.92 -11.34
N SER A 144 4.19 2.69 -10.92
CA SER A 144 3.95 1.58 -11.84
C SER A 144 2.73 1.80 -12.74
N ARG A 145 1.73 2.56 -12.27
CA ARG A 145 0.45 2.81 -12.96
C ARG A 145 0.50 3.98 -13.93
N ILE A 146 1.44 4.91 -13.76
CA ILE A 146 1.62 6.05 -14.69
C ILE A 146 2.54 5.72 -15.88
N GLN A 147 3.03 4.48 -15.96
CA GLN A 147 3.89 4.06 -17.06
C GLN A 147 3.13 4.17 -18.39
N ILE A 148 3.79 4.72 -19.40
CA ILE A 148 3.30 4.63 -20.77
C ILE A 148 3.99 3.42 -21.43
N THR A 149 3.18 2.58 -22.07
CA THR A 149 3.61 1.34 -22.75
C THR A 149 3.95 1.59 -24.21
#